data_AF-A0A2T1C8X9-F1
#
_entry.id   AF-A0A2T1C8X9-F1
#
_cell.length_a   1.000
_cell.length_b   1.000
_cell.length_c   1.000
_cell.angle_alpha   90.00
_cell.angle_beta   90.00
_cell.angle_gamma   90.00
#
_symmetry.space_group_name_H-M   'P 1'
#
loop_
_entity.id
_entity.type
_entity.pdbx_description
1 polymer ?
#
loop_
_entity_poly.entity_id
_entity_poly.type
_entity_poly.pdbx_seq_one_letter_code
_entity_poly.pdbx_strand_id
1 'polypeptide(L)'
;MLAPRVERGQQWLEKLLLLAGLRTAVSIAPAPIITEANSQTPNTSECWLVIETQGLTSSQIQTAIGKDGMTIDAIQYLANSILNINQPPEEQAAYTVEINGYRLQRQAA
;
A
#
# COMPACT_ATOMS: atom_id res chain seq x y z
N MET A 1 -0.09 3.06 -19.66
CA MET A 1 -0.38 1.77 -19.00
C MET A 1 0.49 1.68 -17.76
N LEU A 2 -0.05 1.18 -16.65
CA LEU A 2 0.74 0.88 -15.45
C LEU A 2 1.58 -0.37 -15.68
N ALA A 3 2.64 -0.55 -14.88
CA ALA A 3 3.37 -1.82 -14.90
C ALA A 3 2.49 -2.95 -14.35
N PRO A 4 2.60 -4.20 -14.84
CA PRO A 4 1.74 -5.32 -14.41
C PRO A 4 1.71 -5.53 -12.89
N ARG A 5 2.87 -5.38 -12.22
CA ARG A 5 2.98 -5.47 -10.76
C ARG A 5 2.17 -4.40 -10.02
N VAL A 6 2.07 -3.20 -10.58
CA VAL A 6 1.34 -2.06 -10.01
C VAL A 6 -0.16 -2.29 -10.16
N GLU A 7 -0.61 -2.67 -11.35
CA GLU A 7 -2.00 -2.97 -11.62
C GLU A 7 -2.50 -4.14 -10.75
N ARG A 8 -1.71 -5.20 -10.62
CA ARG A 8 -2.00 -6.34 -9.74
C ARG A 8 -2.16 -5.92 -8.28
N GLY A 9 -1.27 -5.05 -7.78
CA GLY A 9 -1.36 -4.53 -6.41
C GLY A 9 -2.60 -3.68 -6.18
N GLN A 10 -2.90 -2.77 -7.10
CA GLN A 10 -4.08 -1.91 -7.06
C GLN A 10 -5.38 -2.74 -7.01
N GLN A 11 -5.56 -3.64 -7.98
CA GLN A 11 -6.76 -4.47 -8.10
C GLN A 11 -6.94 -5.40 -6.89
N TRP A 12 -5.83 -5.97 -6.38
CA TRP A 12 -5.89 -6.83 -5.21
C TRP A 12 -6.33 -6.06 -3.96
N LEU A 13 -5.77 -4.86 -3.73
CA LEU A 13 -6.11 -4.06 -2.56
C LEU A 13 -7.54 -3.54 -2.63
N GLU A 14 -8.00 -3.06 -3.79
CA GLU A 14 -9.40 -2.64 -3.99
C GLU A 14 -10.38 -3.79 -3.71
N LYS A 15 -10.05 -5.01 -4.18
CA LYS A 15 -10.88 -6.19 -3.94
C LYS A 15 -10.90 -6.58 -2.46
N LEU A 16 -9.75 -6.53 -1.78
CA LEU A 16 -9.67 -6.81 -0.35
C LEU A 16 -10.52 -5.82 0.45
N LEU A 17 -10.41 -4.53 0.15
CA LEU A 17 -11.17 -3.47 0.83
C LEU A 17 -12.67 -3.63 0.58
N LEU A 18 -13.08 -3.94 -0.65
CA LEU A 18 -14.47 -4.25 -0.97
C LEU A 18 -15.01 -5.44 -0.14
N LEU A 19 -14.24 -6.53 -0.03
CA LEU A 19 -14.62 -7.70 0.78
C LEU A 19 -14.68 -7.37 2.28
N ALA A 20 -13.87 -6.42 2.74
CA ALA A 20 -13.89 -5.90 4.11
C ALA A 20 -15.01 -4.87 4.37
N GLY A 21 -15.87 -4.56 3.38
CA GLY A 21 -16.94 -3.56 3.51
C GLY A 21 -16.47 -2.11 3.37
N LEU A 22 -15.24 -1.89 2.89
CA LEU A 22 -14.63 -0.58 2.66
C LEU A 22 -14.61 -0.29 1.15
N ARG A 23 -15.68 0.30 0.63
CA ARG A 23 -15.74 0.65 -0.80
C ARG A 23 -14.99 1.96 -1.07
N THR A 24 -13.73 1.84 -1.44
CA THR A 24 -12.87 2.97 -1.82
C THR A 24 -11.94 2.59 -2.98
N ALA A 25 -11.39 3.61 -3.64
CA ALA A 25 -10.39 3.44 -4.68
C ALA A 25 -8.98 3.31 -4.09
N VAL A 26 -8.05 2.79 -4.90
CA VAL A 26 -6.63 2.79 -4.58
C VAL A 26 -5.87 3.57 -5.65
N SER A 27 -5.11 4.57 -5.24
CA SER A 27 -4.22 5.34 -6.12
C SER A 27 -2.78 4.87 -5.99
N ILE A 28 -1.98 5.14 -7.03
CA ILE A 28 -0.55 4.87 -7.03
C ILE A 28 0.19 6.18 -6.82
N ALA A 29 1.05 6.23 -5.79
CA ALA A 29 1.90 7.38 -5.52
C ALA A 29 3.38 7.03 -5.74
N PRO A 30 4.24 8.01 -6.04
CA PRO A 30 5.67 7.84 -5.81
C PRO A 30 5.91 7.63 -4.31
N ALA A 31 6.84 6.75 -3.94
CA ALA A 31 7.30 6.65 -2.57
C ALA A 31 7.82 8.04 -2.11
N PRO A 32 7.44 8.51 -0.91
CA PRO A 32 7.94 9.78 -0.41
C PRO A 32 9.47 9.72 -0.29
N ILE A 33 10.15 10.78 -0.70
CA ILE A 33 11.61 10.90 -0.51
C ILE A 33 11.85 11.15 0.98
N ILE A 34 12.14 10.09 1.72
CA ILE A 34 12.60 10.18 3.09
C ILE A 34 14.12 10.39 2.99
N THR A 35 14.61 11.55 3.45
CA THR A 35 16.05 11.87 3.44
C THR A 35 16.81 10.97 4.40
N GLU A 36 17.15 9.77 3.93
CA GLU A 36 18.32 9.04 4.38
C GLU A 36 19.23 8.83 3.18
N ALA A 37 20.41 9.40 3.27
CA ALA A 37 21.48 9.25 2.30
C ALA A 37 21.89 7.77 2.24
N ASN A 38 21.25 6.94 1.39
CA ASN A 38 21.79 5.66 0.87
C ASN A 38 20.88 4.88 -0.11
N SER A 39 19.98 5.53 -0.86
CA SER A 39 19.24 4.84 -1.93
C SER A 39 19.37 5.58 -3.26
N GLN A 40 20.60 5.63 -3.78
CA GLN A 40 20.87 5.99 -5.17
C GLN A 40 20.46 4.81 -6.07
N THR A 41 19.16 4.59 -6.17
CA THR A 41 18.45 3.93 -7.27
C THR A 41 16.98 3.92 -6.83
N PRO A 42 16.04 4.57 -7.55
CA PRO A 42 14.64 4.22 -7.37
C PRO A 42 14.54 2.74 -7.71
N ASN A 43 14.40 1.89 -6.70
CA ASN A 43 14.14 0.48 -6.91
C ASN A 43 12.84 0.43 -7.71
N THR A 44 12.95 0.13 -9.00
CA THR A 44 11.80 0.10 -9.91
C THR A 44 10.71 -0.88 -9.46
N SER A 45 11.01 -1.70 -8.45
CA SER A 45 10.14 -2.66 -7.80
C SER A 45 9.31 -2.12 -6.62
N GLU A 46 9.44 -0.85 -6.20
CA GLU A 46 8.62 -0.31 -5.11
C GLU A 46 7.25 0.20 -5.62
N CYS A 47 6.17 -0.26 -5.00
CA CYS A 47 4.78 0.08 -5.34
C CYS A 47 4.08 0.69 -4.13
N TRP A 48 3.86 2.00 -4.14
CA TRP A 48 3.13 2.69 -3.08
C TRP A 48 1.64 2.78 -3.41
N LEU A 49 0.84 1.97 -2.70
CA LEU A 49 -0.60 1.87 -2.85
C LEU A 49 -1.28 2.76 -1.81
N VAL A 50 -1.98 3.80 -2.25
CA VAL A 50 -2.68 4.76 -1.39
C VAL A 50 -4.17 4.43 -1.38
N ILE A 51 -4.68 4.05 -0.22
CA ILE A 51 -6.12 3.89 0.01
C ILE A 51 -6.74 5.29 0.05
N GLU A 52 -7.61 5.56 -0.92
CA GLU A 52 -8.33 6.81 -0.98
C GLU A 52 -9.33 6.91 0.19
N THR A 53 -9.50 8.12 0.71
CA THR A 53 -10.34 8.35 1.90
C THR A 53 -11.65 9.07 1.56
N GLN A 54 -11.82 9.52 0.32
CA GLN A 54 -13.04 10.19 -0.12
C GLN A 54 -14.19 9.18 -0.07
N GLY A 55 -15.17 9.47 0.81
CA GLY A 55 -16.32 8.60 1.03
C GLY A 55 -16.16 7.57 2.16
N LEU A 56 -15.00 7.53 2.82
CA LEU A 56 -14.83 6.79 4.07
C LEU A 56 -15.14 7.68 5.28
N THR A 57 -15.77 7.09 6.30
CA THR A 57 -15.91 7.72 7.62
C THR A 57 -14.62 7.63 8.41
N SER A 58 -14.43 8.49 9.41
CA SER A 58 -13.27 8.42 10.33
C SER A 58 -13.16 7.06 11.03
N SER A 59 -14.29 6.43 11.36
CA SER A 59 -14.32 5.08 11.93
C SER A 59 -13.76 4.04 10.96
N GLN A 60 -14.14 4.11 9.68
CA GLN A 60 -13.65 3.19 8.64
C GLN A 60 -12.15 3.38 8.37
N ILE A 61 -11.68 4.63 8.35
CA ILE A 61 -10.24 4.94 8.25
C ILE A 61 -9.50 4.32 9.45
N GLN A 62 -10.02 4.49 10.66
CA GLN A 62 -9.40 3.92 11.85
C GLN A 62 -9.44 2.38 11.86
N THR A 63 -10.50 1.76 11.32
CA THR A 63 -10.58 0.31 11.14
C THR A 63 -9.50 -0.19 10.17
N ALA A 64 -9.29 0.51 9.06
CA ALA A 64 -8.27 0.16 8.06
C ALA A 64 -6.83 0.31 8.61
N ILE A 65 -6.57 1.32 9.45
CA ILE A 65 -5.30 1.47 10.16
C ILE A 65 -5.15 0.38 11.22
N GLY A 66 -6.19 0.14 12.00
CA GLY A 66 -6.17 -0.75 13.16
C GLY A 66 -5.52 -0.12 14.38
N LYS A 67 -5.54 -0.87 15.49
CA LYS A 67 -4.79 -0.48 16.70
C LYS A 67 -3.30 -0.46 16.37
N ASP A 68 -2.61 0.64 16.65
CA ASP A 68 -1.16 0.80 16.44
C ASP A 68 -0.67 0.43 15.02
N GLY A 69 -1.55 0.55 14.01
CA GLY A 69 -1.23 0.20 12.62
C GLY A 69 -1.29 -1.30 12.28
N MET A 70 -1.73 -2.15 13.21
CA MET A 70 -1.70 -3.61 13.01
C MET A 70 -2.51 -4.08 11.80
N THR A 71 -3.65 -3.43 11.49
CA THR A 71 -4.48 -3.83 10.33
C THR A 71 -3.77 -3.48 9.03
N ILE A 72 -3.28 -2.24 8.89
CA ILE A 72 -2.59 -1.82 7.67
C ILE A 72 -1.25 -2.57 7.48
N ASP A 73 -0.57 -2.93 8.56
CA ASP A 73 0.62 -3.77 8.53
C ASP A 73 0.29 -5.19 8.06
N ALA A 74 -0.79 -5.79 8.57
CA ALA A 74 -1.24 -7.10 8.11
C ALA A 74 -1.64 -7.10 6.63
N ILE A 75 -2.37 -6.06 6.18
CA ILE A 75 -2.73 -5.89 4.76
C ILE A 75 -1.47 -5.80 3.89
N GLN A 76 -0.49 -5.00 4.29
CA GLN A 76 0.77 -4.86 3.57
C GLN A 76 1.56 -6.17 3.53
N TYR A 77 1.63 -6.89 4.66
CA TYR A 77 2.28 -8.20 4.72
C TYR A 77 1.62 -9.20 3.76
N LEU A 78 0.28 -9.23 3.73
CA LEU A 78 -0.47 -10.08 2.80
C LEU A 78 -0.23 -9.69 1.36
N ALA A 79 -0.18 -8.39 1.03
CA ALA A 79 0.13 -7.91 -0.31
C ALA A 79 1.50 -8.43 -0.77
N ASN A 80 2.54 -8.21 0.04
CA ASN A 80 3.91 -8.64 -0.28
C ASN A 80 4.07 -10.15 -0.34
N SER A 81 3.33 -10.89 0.49
CA SER A 81 3.38 -12.35 0.50
C SER A 81 2.64 -12.92 -0.70
N ILE A 82 1.39 -12.52 -0.93
CA ILE A 82 0.51 -13.13 -1.93
C ILE A 82 0.86 -12.68 -3.34
N LEU A 83 1.14 -11.39 -3.56
CA LEU A 83 1.29 -10.83 -4.90
C LEU A 83 2.64 -11.13 -5.54
N ASN A 84 3.63 -11.56 -4.74
CA ASN A 84 4.94 -11.97 -5.22
C ASN A 84 5.08 -13.49 -5.37
N ILE A 85 4.17 -14.30 -4.81
CA ILE A 85 4.19 -15.75 -4.98
C ILE A 85 4.12 -16.11 -6.47
N ASN A 86 5.03 -16.99 -6.90
CA ASN A 86 5.16 -17.49 -8.26
C ASN A 86 5.38 -16.40 -9.32
N GLN A 87 5.76 -15.18 -8.94
CA GLN A 87 6.16 -14.15 -9.88
C GLN A 87 7.66 -14.26 -10.16
N PRO A 88 8.09 -14.06 -11.42
CA PRO A 88 9.51 -13.97 -11.71
C PRO A 88 10.10 -12.69 -11.09
N PRO A 89 11.42 -12.65 -10.79
CA PRO A 89 12.04 -11.54 -10.05
C PRO A 89 11.74 -10.14 -10.61
N GLU A 90 11.66 -10.01 -11.93
CA GLU A 90 11.36 -8.75 -12.65
C GLU A 90 9.92 -8.26 -12.46
N GLU A 91 9.01 -9.15 -12.08
CA GLU A 91 7.61 -8.82 -11.78
C GLU A 91 7.32 -8.76 -10.29
N GLN A 92 8.26 -9.13 -9.43
CA GLN A 92 8.13 -8.95 -7.99
C GLN A 92 8.22 -7.47 -7.60
N ALA A 93 7.52 -7.12 -6.53
CA ALA A 93 7.45 -5.75 -6.05
C ALA A 93 7.40 -5.69 -4.51
N ALA A 94 8.02 -4.67 -3.95
CA ALA A 94 7.80 -4.27 -2.57
C ALA A 94 6.56 -3.36 -2.54
N TYR A 95 5.46 -3.87 -2.01
CA TYR A 95 4.22 -3.12 -1.85
C TYR A 95 4.21 -2.39 -0.52
N THR A 96 4.03 -1.08 -0.55
CA THR A 96 3.73 -0.27 0.63
C THR A 96 2.27 0.15 0.59
N VAL A 97 1.55 -0.03 1.69
CA VAL A 97 0.14 0.37 1.82
C VAL A 97 0.06 1.61 2.71
N GLU A 98 -0.57 2.65 2.19
CA GLU A 98 -0.74 3.96 2.82
C GLU A 98 -2.21 4.31 2.93
N ILE A 99 -2.58 5.00 4.01
CA ILE A 99 -3.90 5.60 4.18
C ILE A 99 -3.74 6.86 5.04
N ASN A 100 -4.31 7.97 4.57
CA ASN A 100 -4.39 9.21 5.35
C ASN A 100 -3.05 9.72 5.93
N GLY A 101 -1.92 9.44 5.26
CA GLY A 101 -0.59 9.86 5.69
C GLY A 101 -0.07 9.11 6.93
N TYR A 102 -0.66 7.98 7.29
CA TYR A 102 -0.32 7.20 8.47
C TYR A 102 1.15 6.76 8.48
N ARG A 103 1.72 6.34 7.33
CA ARG A 103 3.12 5.88 7.30
C ARG A 103 4.09 7.02 7.61
N LEU A 104 3.84 8.19 7.06
CA LEU A 104 4.63 9.39 7.33
C LEU A 104 4.53 9.82 8.80
N GLN A 105 3.32 9.80 9.36
CA GLN A 105 3.10 10.14 10.78
C GLN A 105 3.83 9.17 11.71
N ARG A 106 3.82 7.87 11.41
CA ARG A 106 4.50 6.85 12.21
C ARG A 106 6.02 6.98 12.17
N GLN A 107 6.59 7.43 11.05
CA GLN A 107 8.04 7.65 10.93
C GLN A 107 8.54 8.90 11.66
N ALA A 108 7.65 9.86 11.89
CA ALA A 108 7.97 11.10 12.59
C ALA A 108 7.83 11.02 14.13
N ALA A 109 7.33 9.89 14.65
CA ALA A 109 7.08 9.63 16.07
C ALA A 109 8.20 8.81 16.70
#